data_AF-A0A0C9WYC5-F1
#
_entry.id   AF-A0A0C9WYC5-F1
#
_cell.length_a   1.000
_cell.length_b   1.000
_cell.length_c   1.000
_cell.angle_alpha   90.00
_cell.angle_beta   90.00
_cell.angle_gamma   90.00
#
_symmetry.space_group_name_H-M   'P 1'
#
loop_
_entity.id
_entity.type
_entity.pdbx_description
1 polymer ?
#
loop_
_entity_poly.entity_id
_entity_poly.type
_entity_poly.pdbx_seq_one_letter_code
_entity_poly.pdbx_strand_id
1 'polypeptide(L)'
;VLATAVANRSWEIWKKTTRFIVDAYHYINHRVADYLCRKYCNPSPGDGSAPNLVVMAYDKNGRPYLKRAFNTQVCEQLNAWIGGYQSILKRMTPGNFNWFLHTMLFYHTKYGIHKQEMQKSDEDEEENLGLDEEVQDDEDN
;
A
#
# COMPACT_ATOMS: atom_id res chain seq x y z
N VAL A 1 -12.07 2.26 19.91
CA VAL A 1 -10.72 2.04 20.47
C VAL A 1 -10.21 3.27 21.21
N LEU A 2 -9.99 4.42 20.54
CA LEU A 2 -9.51 5.65 21.22
C LEU A 2 -10.46 6.13 22.34
N ALA A 3 -11.76 6.22 22.07
CA ALA A 3 -12.75 6.60 23.08
C ALA A 3 -12.73 5.66 24.31
N THR A 4 -12.59 4.35 24.09
CA THR A 4 -12.46 3.34 25.15
C THR A 4 -11.17 3.52 25.96
N ALA A 5 -10.04 3.79 25.29
CA ALA A 5 -8.75 4.04 25.93
C ALA A 5 -8.74 5.34 26.76
N VAL A 6 -9.50 6.35 26.33
CA VAL A 6 -9.70 7.57 27.11
C VAL A 6 -10.58 7.29 28.32
N ALA A 7 -11.71 6.60 28.14
CA ALA A 7 -12.67 6.27 29.20
C ALA A 7 -12.03 5.41 30.30
N ASN A 8 -11.18 4.45 29.95
CA ASN A 8 -10.50 3.58 30.90
C ASN A 8 -9.15 4.13 31.40
N ARG A 9 -8.81 5.40 31.10
CA ARG A 9 -7.56 6.09 31.47
C ARG A 9 -6.26 5.47 30.95
N SER A 10 -6.34 4.43 30.11
CA SER A 10 -5.15 3.82 29.50
C SER A 10 -4.46 4.78 28.54
N TRP A 11 -5.19 5.76 28.01
CA TRP A 11 -4.68 6.71 27.03
C TRP A 11 -3.40 7.44 27.46
N GLU A 12 -3.26 7.79 28.74
CA GLU A 12 -2.08 8.50 29.25
C GLU A 12 -0.76 7.72 29.09
N ILE A 13 -0.87 6.39 29.10
CA ILE A 13 0.25 5.47 28.88
C ILE A 13 0.45 5.30 27.38
N TRP A 14 -0.61 4.97 26.66
CA TRP A 14 -0.56 4.60 25.24
C TRP A 14 -0.17 5.76 24.33
N LYS A 15 -0.55 6.99 24.65
CA LYS A 15 -0.23 8.18 23.84
C LYS A 15 1.26 8.48 23.71
N LYS A 16 2.11 7.89 24.57
CA LYS A 16 3.57 8.06 24.55
C LYS A 16 4.24 7.13 23.53
N THR A 17 3.67 5.96 23.30
CA THR A 17 4.29 4.88 22.52
C THR A 17 3.51 4.52 21.26
N THR A 18 2.24 4.91 21.19
CA THR A 18 1.29 4.42 20.19
C THR A 18 0.59 5.58 19.50
N ARG A 19 0.50 5.47 18.17
CA ARG A 19 -0.31 6.33 17.31
C ARG A 19 -1.42 5.49 16.67
N PHE A 20 -2.60 6.07 16.51
CA PHE A 20 -3.76 5.44 15.89
C PHE A 20 -3.80 5.81 14.41
N ILE A 21 -2.81 5.37 13.66
CA ILE A 21 -2.67 5.69 12.24
C ILE A 21 -3.91 5.20 11.49
N VAL A 22 -4.54 6.12 10.77
CA VAL A 22 -5.66 5.87 9.86
C VAL A 22 -5.22 6.23 8.45
N ASP A 23 -5.97 5.80 7.45
CA ASP A 23 -5.71 6.19 6.07
C ASP A 23 -5.98 7.70 5.84
N ALA A 24 -5.45 8.24 4.73
CA ALA A 24 -5.57 9.66 4.43
C ALA A 24 -7.03 10.10 4.21
N TYR A 25 -7.89 9.22 3.67
CA TYR A 25 -9.30 9.51 3.45
C TYR A 25 -10.08 9.60 4.77
N HIS A 26 -9.80 8.71 5.72
CA HIS A 26 -10.33 8.82 7.08
C HIS A 26 -9.83 10.09 7.76
N TYR A 27 -8.54 10.42 7.58
CA TYR A 27 -7.92 11.57 8.23
C TYR A 27 -8.55 12.91 7.81
N ILE A 28 -8.85 13.12 6.52
CA ILE A 28 -9.47 14.36 6.03
C ILE A 28 -10.90 14.56 6.56
N ASN A 29 -11.56 13.48 6.98
CA ASN A 29 -12.89 13.52 7.57
C ASN A 29 -12.88 13.89 9.06
N HIS A 30 -11.71 13.97 9.71
CA HIS A 30 -11.61 14.50 11.05
C HIS A 30 -11.91 16.01 11.07
N ARG A 31 -12.70 16.44 12.05
CA ARG A 31 -12.92 17.87 12.30
C ARG A 31 -11.60 18.55 12.68
N VAL A 32 -11.36 19.74 12.13
CA VAL A 32 -10.15 20.54 12.42
C VAL A 32 -10.01 20.85 13.92
N ALA A 33 -11.13 20.99 14.63
CA ALA A 33 -11.17 21.23 16.08
C ALA A 33 -10.80 20.00 16.93
N ASP A 34 -10.78 18.79 16.35
CA ASP A 34 -10.41 17.57 17.07
C ASP A 34 -8.88 17.41 17.11
N TYR A 35 -8.25 18.11 18.05
CA TYR A 35 -6.81 18.09 18.23
C TYR A 35 -6.25 16.69 18.53
N LEU A 36 -7.03 15.85 19.24
CA LEU A 36 -6.61 14.49 19.56
C LEU A 36 -6.53 13.65 18.28
N CYS A 37 -7.59 13.61 17.48
CA CYS A 37 -7.56 12.85 16.22
C CYS A 37 -6.50 13.41 15.25
N ARG A 38 -6.37 14.74 15.14
CA ARG A 38 -5.35 15.39 14.31
C ARG A 38 -3.93 14.97 14.67
N LYS A 39 -3.62 14.89 15.97
CA LYS A 39 -2.29 14.59 16.50
C LYS A 39 -1.95 13.10 16.52
N TYR A 40 -2.94 12.25 16.79
CA TYR A 40 -2.70 10.83 17.04
C TYR A 40 -3.14 9.93 15.89
N CYS A 41 -3.99 10.41 14.99
CA CYS A 41 -4.41 9.70 13.78
C CYS A 41 -3.74 10.21 12.50
N ASN A 42 -2.71 11.06 12.59
CA ASN A 42 -2.00 11.50 11.39
C ASN A 42 -1.51 10.27 10.58
N PRO A 43 -1.90 10.11 9.30
CA PRO A 43 -1.47 8.99 8.46
C PRO A 43 0.05 8.97 8.27
N SER A 44 0.68 10.15 8.30
CA SER A 44 2.11 10.27 8.08
C SER A 44 2.81 11.25 9.05
N PRO A 45 3.03 10.88 10.33
CA PRO A 45 3.88 11.67 11.22
C PRO A 45 5.33 11.61 10.73
N GLY A 46 5.85 12.76 10.28
CA GLY A 46 7.24 12.94 9.86
C GLY A 46 8.18 13.43 10.99
N ASP A 47 7.70 13.41 12.23
CA ASP A 47 8.36 13.95 13.43
C ASP A 47 8.99 12.86 14.31
N GLY A 48 8.97 11.59 13.87
CA GLY A 48 9.53 10.46 14.61
C GLY A 48 8.61 9.96 15.72
N SER A 49 7.41 10.51 15.84
CA SER A 49 6.44 10.17 16.88
C SER A 49 5.79 8.79 16.72
N ALA A 50 6.08 8.11 15.61
CA ALA A 50 5.68 6.74 15.31
C ALA A 50 6.91 5.90 14.88
N PRO A 51 7.85 5.60 15.80
CA PRO A 51 9.12 4.96 15.47
C PRO A 51 8.96 3.57 14.83
N ASN A 52 7.83 2.90 15.05
CA ASN A 52 7.51 1.63 14.41
C ASN A 52 7.15 1.75 12.91
N LEU A 53 6.99 2.97 12.39
CA LEU A 53 6.51 3.25 11.04
C LEU A 53 7.45 4.13 10.22
N VAL A 54 8.47 4.71 10.85
CA VAL A 54 9.48 5.53 10.20
C VAL A 54 10.88 5.06 10.59
N VAL A 55 11.75 4.98 9.61
CA VAL A 55 13.18 4.67 9.74
C VAL A 55 14.00 5.89 9.36
N MET A 56 15.14 6.08 10.02
CA MET A 56 16.10 7.11 9.64
C MET A 56 16.75 6.73 8.31
N ALA A 57 16.71 7.64 7.34
CA ALA A 57 17.38 7.55 6.06
C ALA A 57 18.26 8.79 5.84
N TYR A 58 19.20 8.72 4.91
CA TYR A 58 20.09 9.82 4.58
C TYR A 58 19.86 10.26 3.15
N ASP A 59 19.75 11.57 2.93
CA ASP A 59 19.67 12.12 1.59
C ASP A 59 21.03 12.07 0.88
N LYS A 60 21.07 12.50 -0.39
CA LYS A 60 22.31 12.55 -1.19
C LYS A 60 23.40 13.46 -0.58
N ASN A 61 23.01 14.36 0.33
CA ASN A 61 23.89 15.31 1.02
C ASN A 61 24.26 14.82 2.44
N GLY A 62 23.90 13.58 2.81
CA GLY A 62 24.17 13.00 4.13
C GLY A 62 23.29 13.56 5.24
N ARG A 63 22.22 14.31 4.94
CA ARG A 63 21.30 14.83 5.96
C ARG A 63 20.30 13.76 6.36
N PRO A 64 20.09 13.55 7.67
CA PRO A 64 19.11 12.59 8.14
C PRO A 64 17.68 13.08 7.85
N TYR A 65 16.84 12.17 7.37
CA TYR A 65 15.40 12.38 7.23
C TYR A 65 14.63 11.11 7.63
N LEU A 66 13.38 11.28 8.06
CA LEU A 66 12.52 10.17 8.44
C LEU A 66 11.78 9.64 7.20
N LYS A 67 12.08 8.40 6.80
CA LYS A 67 11.41 7.69 5.70
C LYS A 67 10.43 6.68 6.27
N ARG A 68 9.31 6.43 5.59
CA ARG A 68 8.39 5.34 5.94
C ARG A 68 9.11 3.99 5.91
N ALA A 69 8.87 3.16 6.92
CA ALA A 69 9.45 1.81 7.03
C ALA A 69 8.84 0.83 6.02
N PHE A 70 7.56 1.00 5.70
CA PHE A 70 6.83 0.19 4.72
C PHE A 70 5.81 1.04 3.98
N ASN A 71 5.33 0.51 2.85
CA ASN A 71 4.31 1.16 2.03
C ASN A 71 2.91 0.80 2.56
N THR A 72 2.27 1.73 3.27
CA THR A 72 0.93 1.53 3.86
C THR A 72 -0.14 1.26 2.81
N GLN A 73 -0.06 1.88 1.63
CA GLN A 73 -1.01 1.67 0.54
C GLN A 73 -0.92 0.24 -0.01
N VAL A 74 0.30 -0.31 -0.16
CA VAL A 74 0.50 -1.72 -0.55
C VAL A 74 -0.06 -2.66 0.52
N CYS A 75 0.12 -2.34 1.80
CA CYS A 75 -0.48 -3.12 2.89
C CYS A 75 -2.02 -3.08 2.85
N GLU A 76 -2.63 -1.93 2.56
CA GLU A 76 -4.08 -1.80 2.43
C GLU A 76 -4.63 -2.61 1.26
N GLN A 77 -3.99 -2.53 0.08
CA GLN A 77 -4.36 -3.34 -1.08
C GLN A 77 -4.23 -4.82 -0.79
N LEU A 78 -3.14 -5.23 -0.14
CA LEU A 78 -2.92 -6.60 0.27
C LEU A 78 -4.01 -7.07 1.25
N ASN A 79 -4.35 -6.27 2.26
CA ASN A 79 -5.40 -6.57 3.22
C ASN A 79 -6.78 -6.69 2.55
N ALA A 80 -7.08 -5.82 1.58
CA ALA A 80 -8.32 -5.89 0.81
C ALA A 80 -8.39 -7.19 -0.01
N TRP A 81 -7.29 -7.57 -0.66
CA TRP A 81 -7.20 -8.83 -1.41
C TRP A 81 -7.36 -10.06 -0.51
N ILE A 82 -6.65 -10.08 0.62
CA ILE A 82 -6.73 -11.16 1.63
C ILE A 82 -8.13 -11.22 2.27
N GLY A 83 -8.87 -10.11 2.31
CA GLY A 83 -10.21 -10.02 2.87
C GLY A 83 -11.18 -11.06 2.31
N GLY A 84 -11.06 -11.42 1.03
CA GLY A 84 -11.87 -12.47 0.41
C GLY A 84 -11.63 -13.88 0.97
N TYR A 85 -10.45 -14.12 1.56
CA TYR A 85 -10.04 -15.42 2.11
C TYR A 85 -10.23 -15.51 3.63
N GLN A 86 -10.79 -14.47 4.25
CA GLN A 86 -10.84 -14.31 5.71
C GLN A 86 -11.44 -15.53 6.43
N SER A 87 -12.47 -16.18 5.88
CA SER A 87 -13.16 -17.32 6.50
C SER A 87 -12.23 -18.52 6.74
N ILE A 88 -11.32 -18.78 5.81
CA ILE A 88 -10.34 -19.88 5.89
C ILE A 88 -9.16 -19.45 6.75
N LEU A 89 -8.66 -18.23 6.54
CA LEU A 89 -7.48 -17.70 7.24
C LEU A 89 -7.67 -17.61 8.75
N LYS A 90 -8.87 -17.23 9.22
CA LYS A 90 -9.19 -17.14 10.65
C LYS A 90 -9.09 -18.47 11.40
N ARG A 91 -9.07 -19.60 10.69
CA ARG A 91 -9.00 -20.95 11.28
C ARG A 91 -7.59 -21.56 11.21
N MET A 92 -6.63 -20.87 10.60
CA MET A 92 -5.26 -21.36 10.44
C MET A 92 -4.41 -21.13 11.69
N THR A 93 -3.48 -22.03 11.93
CA THR A 93 -2.38 -21.77 12.87
C THR A 93 -1.45 -20.69 12.30
N PRO A 94 -0.69 -19.97 13.13
CA PRO A 94 0.26 -18.96 12.64
C PRO A 94 1.25 -19.51 11.59
N GLY A 95 1.72 -20.75 11.76
CA GLY A 95 2.62 -21.40 10.79
C GLY A 95 1.94 -21.64 9.43
N ASN A 96 0.71 -22.15 9.43
CA ASN A 96 -0.05 -22.39 8.21
C ASN A 96 -0.42 -21.08 7.50
N PHE A 97 -0.76 -20.05 8.28
CA PHE A 97 -1.04 -18.71 7.76
C PHE A 97 0.19 -18.12 7.05
N ASN A 98 1.38 -18.22 7.66
CA ASN A 98 2.62 -17.74 7.05
C ASN A 98 2.94 -18.50 5.75
N TRP A 99 2.86 -19.83 5.76
CA TRP A 99 3.08 -20.64 4.56
C TRP A 99 2.10 -20.29 3.44
N PHE A 100 0.81 -20.13 3.78
CA PHE A 100 -0.23 -19.74 2.83
C PHE A 100 0.06 -18.38 2.21
N LEU A 101 0.39 -17.36 3.02
CA LEU A 101 0.72 -16.03 2.52
C LEU A 101 1.90 -16.06 1.56
N HIS A 102 3.00 -16.73 1.94
CA HIS A 102 4.17 -16.84 1.08
C HIS A 102 3.83 -17.49 -0.26
N THR A 103 3.07 -18.59 -0.23
CA THR A 103 2.68 -19.33 -1.41
C THR A 103 1.77 -18.49 -2.31
N MET A 104 0.73 -17.88 -1.75
CA MET A 104 -0.24 -17.08 -2.50
C MET A 104 0.39 -15.83 -3.11
N LEU A 105 1.26 -15.12 -2.38
CA LEU A 105 1.99 -13.97 -2.92
C LEU A 105 2.91 -14.36 -4.07
N PHE A 106 3.59 -15.52 -3.96
CA PHE A 106 4.44 -16.04 -5.03
C PHE A 106 3.64 -16.33 -6.30
N TYR A 107 2.51 -17.04 -6.19
CA TYR A 107 1.65 -17.32 -7.33
C TYR A 107 1.03 -16.05 -7.93
N HIS A 108 0.53 -15.14 -7.09
CA HIS A 108 -0.04 -13.87 -7.53
C HIS A 108 0.98 -13.04 -8.32
N THR A 109 2.23 -12.98 -7.85
CA THR A 109 3.32 -12.26 -8.54
C THR A 109 3.62 -12.90 -9.89
N LYS A 110 3.74 -14.23 -9.95
CA LYS A 110 3.95 -14.95 -11.22
C LYS A 110 2.83 -14.70 -12.22
N TYR A 111 1.59 -14.81 -11.78
CA TYR A 111 0.42 -14.55 -12.62
C TYR A 111 0.38 -13.09 -13.12
N GLY A 112 0.69 -12.14 -12.24
CA GLY A 112 0.75 -10.73 -12.60
C GLY A 112 1.79 -10.41 -13.66
N ILE A 113 3.01 -10.95 -13.53
CA ILE A 113 4.08 -10.78 -14.53
C ILE A 113 3.65 -11.39 -15.87
N HIS A 114 3.16 -12.64 -15.85
CA HIS A 114 2.72 -13.31 -17.08
C HIS A 114 1.59 -12.56 -17.80
N LYS A 115 0.62 -12.03 -17.05
CA LYS A 115 -0.46 -11.22 -17.61
C LYS A 115 0.07 -9.92 -18.24
N GLN A 116 1.06 -9.28 -17.63
CA GLN A 116 1.69 -8.07 -18.18
C GLN A 116 2.49 -8.38 -19.45
N GLU A 117 3.14 -9.54 -19.52
CA GLU A 117 3.85 -9.99 -20.73
C GLU A 117 2.89 -10.23 -21.89
N MET A 118 1.74 -10.88 -21.64
CA MET A 118 0.71 -11.08 -22.68
C MET A 118 0.08 -9.76 -23.15
N GLN A 119 -0.17 -8.82 -22.23
CA GLN A 119 -0.72 -7.51 -22.62
C GLN A 119 0.25 -6.71 -23.49
N LYS A 120 1.56 -6.78 -23.20
CA LYS A 120 2.57 -6.15 -24.05
C LYS A 120 2.66 -6.80 -25.42
N SER A 121 2.60 -8.14 -25.52
CA SER A 121 2.61 -8.79 -26.83
C SER A 121 1.37 -8.43 -27.66
N ASP A 122 0.20 -8.32 -27.03
CA ASP A 122 -1.03 -7.93 -27.72
C ASP A 122 -0.96 -6.46 -28.19
N GLU A 123 -0.42 -5.55 -27.37
CA GLU A 123 -0.19 -4.14 -27.73
C GLU A 123 0.85 -3.99 -28.86
N ASP A 124 1.96 -4.74 -28.80
CA ASP A 124 3.01 -4.74 -29.82
C ASP A 124 2.50 -5.32 -31.17
N GLU A 125 1.61 -6.33 -31.14
CA GLU A 125 0.96 -6.86 -32.35
C GLU A 125 -0.03 -5.88 -32.97
N GLU A 126 -0.80 -5.15 -32.16
CA GLU A 126 -1.74 -4.11 -32.63
C GLU A 126 -1.00 -2.91 -33.26
N GLU A 127 0.12 -2.48 -32.68
CA GLU A 127 0.95 -1.37 -33.22
C GLU A 127 1.64 -1.76 -34.55
N ASN A 128 2.05 -3.03 -34.69
CA ASN A 128 2.72 -3.53 -35.89
C ASN A 128 1.75 -3.77 -37.07
N LEU A 129 0.46 -4.00 -36.81
CA LEU A 129 -0.59 -4.12 -37.84
C LEU A 129 -1.09 -2.76 -38.36
N GLY A 130 -0.70 -1.64 -37.74
CA GLY A 130 -1.14 -0.29 -38.09
C GLY A 130 -0.22 0.49 -39.04
N LEU A 131 0.84 -0.14 -39.59
CA LEU A 131 1.91 0.54 -40.33
C LEU A 131 2.05 0.18 -41.83
N ASP A 132 1.10 -0.57 -42.42
CA ASP A 132 1.22 -1.06 -43.81
C ASP A 132 0.14 -0.52 -44.79
N GLU A 133 -0.34 0.72 -44.60
CA GLU A 133 -1.13 1.43 -45.63
C GLU A 133 -0.41 2.70 -46.13
N GLU A 134 0.75 2.54 -46.75
CA GLU A 134 1.19 3.45 -47.82
C GLU A 134 1.50 2.61 -49.07
N VAL A 135 0.44 2.20 -49.78
CA VAL A 135 0.58 1.76 -51.17
C VAL A 135 0.87 3.00 -52.00
N GLN A 136 2.14 3.11 -52.36
CA GLN A 136 2.70 4.06 -53.31
C GLN A 136 2.06 3.80 -54.68
N ASP A 137 1.01 4.56 -55.03
CA ASP A 137 0.48 4.61 -56.40
C ASP A 137 1.33 5.64 -57.18
N ASP A 138 2.42 5.15 -57.76
CA ASP A 138 3.12 5.83 -58.85
C ASP A 138 3.10 4.95 -60.12
N GLU A 139 2.54 5.55 -61.17
CA GLU A 139 2.75 5.33 -62.63
C GLU A 139 2.20 4.05 -63.31
N ASP A 140 1.17 4.22 -64.15
CA ASP A 140 1.34 4.41 -65.62
C ASP A 140 -0.01 4.40 -66.38
N ASN A 141 -0.30 5.50 -67.10
CA ASN A 141 -0.78 5.61 -68.50
C ASN A 141 -1.50 6.94 -68.79
#